data_AF-A0A4U6XT15-F1
#
_entry.id   AF-A0A4U6XT15-F1
#
_cell.length_a   1.000
_cell.length_b   1.000
_cell.length_c   1.000
_cell.angle_alpha   90.00
_cell.angle_beta   90.00
_cell.angle_gamma   90.00
#
_symmetry.space_group_name_H-M   'P 1'
#
loop_
_entity.id
_entity.type
_entity.pdbx_description
1 polymer ?
#
loop_
_entity_poly.entity_id
_entity_poly.type
_entity_poly.pdbx_seq_one_letter_code
_entity_poly.pdbx_strand_id
1 'polypeptide(L)'
;MMFIRSLIVAAVALGASAVPPPSPQDGYDRPTEQPAALDQCAGVQCPENSFCKVFDFNLQQPVGCQANGTVPAGAETCGSVICPTGTSCCNSTCGVCVKPGDMCVQWVCSL
;
A
#
# COMPACT_ATOMS: atom_id res chain seq x y z
N MET A 1 -18.67 -36.50 -62.19
CA MET A 1 -17.49 -36.67 -61.32
C MET A 1 -17.40 -35.46 -60.41
N MET A 2 -17.65 -35.64 -59.11
CA MET A 2 -17.50 -34.61 -58.07
C MET A 2 -16.01 -34.26 -57.90
N PHE A 3 -15.67 -32.98 -57.86
CA PHE A 3 -14.57 -32.50 -57.03
C PHE A 3 -14.93 -31.15 -56.41
N ILE A 4 -15.38 -31.28 -55.16
CA ILE A 4 -15.54 -30.25 -54.14
C ILE A 4 -14.17 -29.68 -53.82
N ARG A 5 -13.99 -28.34 -53.87
CA ARG A 5 -13.12 -27.60 -52.94
C ARG A 5 -13.68 -26.19 -52.70
N SER A 6 -14.31 -26.06 -51.54
CA SER A 6 -14.64 -24.85 -50.81
C SER A 6 -13.52 -23.81 -50.82
N LEU A 7 -13.87 -22.52 -50.70
CA LEU A 7 -13.42 -21.64 -49.62
C LEU A 7 -14.23 -20.32 -49.62
N ILE A 8 -15.28 -20.32 -48.79
CA ILE A 8 -15.77 -19.25 -47.89
C ILE A 8 -15.71 -17.80 -48.44
N VAL A 9 -16.87 -17.31 -48.88
CA VAL A 9 -17.13 -15.88 -49.12
C VAL A 9 -17.30 -15.17 -47.77
N ALA A 10 -16.50 -14.13 -47.54
CA ALA A 10 -16.53 -13.30 -46.34
C ALA A 10 -17.88 -12.59 -46.19
N ALA A 11 -18.61 -12.88 -45.11
CA ALA A 11 -19.78 -12.12 -44.72
C ALA A 11 -19.33 -10.79 -44.11
N VAL A 12 -19.44 -9.71 -44.87
CA VAL A 12 -19.32 -8.34 -44.34
C VAL A 12 -20.64 -8.01 -43.66
N ALA A 13 -20.69 -8.13 -42.33
CA ALA A 13 -21.81 -7.64 -41.55
C ALA A 13 -21.74 -6.11 -41.50
N LEU A 14 -22.64 -5.45 -42.24
CA LEU A 14 -22.96 -4.04 -42.08
C LEU A 14 -23.69 -3.85 -40.75
N GLY A 15 -22.94 -3.68 -39.67
CA GLY A 15 -23.46 -3.23 -38.39
C GLY A 15 -23.52 -1.72 -38.35
N ALA A 16 -24.71 -1.14 -38.51
CA ALA A 16 -24.96 0.28 -38.31
C ALA A 16 -24.62 0.66 -36.85
N SER A 17 -23.61 1.52 -36.65
CA SER A 17 -23.28 2.08 -35.34
C SER A 17 -24.32 3.14 -34.97
N ALA A 18 -25.36 2.76 -34.25
CA ALA A 18 -26.14 3.71 -33.47
C ALA A 18 -25.30 4.09 -32.23
N VAL A 19 -24.78 5.32 -32.21
CA VAL A 19 -24.06 5.88 -31.07
C VAL A 19 -25.10 6.14 -29.96
N PRO A 20 -25.04 5.48 -28.79
CA PRO A 20 -25.90 5.87 -27.69
C PRO A 20 -25.51 7.28 -27.20
N PRO A 21 -26.45 8.11 -26.71
CA PRO A 21 -26.11 9.39 -26.10
C PRO A 21 -25.20 9.16 -24.89
N PRO A 22 -24.27 10.09 -24.58
CA PRO A 22 -23.44 9.96 -23.39
C PRO A 22 -24.34 10.00 -22.14
N SER A 23 -24.31 8.93 -21.36
CA SER A 23 -24.90 8.90 -20.02
C SER A 23 -24.27 9.99 -19.15
N PRO A 24 -24.99 10.57 -18.17
CA PRO A 24 -24.41 11.47 -17.20
C PRO A 24 -23.31 10.72 -16.43
N GLN A 25 -22.06 11.17 -16.54
CA GLN A 25 -20.97 10.65 -15.73
C GLN A 25 -21.10 11.27 -14.33
N ASP A 26 -21.88 10.62 -13.48
CA ASP A 26 -21.80 10.82 -12.05
C ASP A 26 -20.41 10.39 -11.57
N GLY A 27 -19.75 11.30 -10.87
CA GLY A 27 -18.38 11.14 -10.43
C GLY A 27 -18.20 9.95 -9.51
N TYR A 28 -17.27 9.08 -9.88
CA TYR A 28 -16.52 8.28 -8.93
C TYR A 28 -15.08 8.21 -9.45
N ASP A 29 -14.21 8.95 -8.77
CA ASP A 29 -12.76 8.77 -8.81
C ASP A 29 -12.43 7.28 -8.75
N ARG A 30 -11.89 6.75 -9.85
CA ARG A 30 -11.26 5.44 -9.87
C ARG A 30 -9.74 5.69 -9.80
N PRO A 31 -9.09 5.46 -8.65
CA PRO A 31 -7.64 5.41 -8.62
C PRO A 31 -7.20 4.27 -9.54
N THR A 32 -6.36 4.61 -10.51
CA THR A 32 -5.69 3.68 -11.40
C THR A 32 -5.06 2.55 -10.59
N GLU A 33 -5.32 1.29 -10.99
CA GLU A 33 -4.65 0.09 -10.47
C GLU A 33 -3.13 0.20 -10.73
N GLN A 34 -2.43 0.83 -9.79
CA GLN A 34 -1.01 0.63 -9.51
C GLN A 34 -0.92 -0.77 -8.87
N PRO A 35 0.01 -1.66 -9.25
CA PRO A 35 0.18 -2.91 -8.51
C PRO A 35 0.38 -2.52 -7.05
N ALA A 36 -0.49 -3.00 -6.17
CA ALA A 36 -0.51 -2.63 -4.76
C ALA A 36 0.92 -2.56 -4.23
N ALA A 37 1.45 -1.34 -4.04
CA ALA A 37 2.55 -1.14 -3.14
C ALA A 37 2.08 -1.83 -1.85
N LEU A 38 2.74 -2.93 -1.50
CA LEU A 38 2.40 -3.75 -0.35
C LEU A 38 2.07 -2.78 0.79
N ASP A 39 0.83 -2.79 1.28
CA ASP A 39 0.44 -1.86 2.34
C ASP A 39 1.39 -2.10 3.52
N GLN A 40 2.37 -1.21 3.69
CA GLN A 40 3.46 -1.42 4.64
C GLN A 40 2.95 -1.41 6.08
N CYS A 41 1.75 -0.83 6.28
CA CYS A 41 1.03 -0.84 7.53
C CYS A 41 0.17 -2.09 7.74
N ALA A 42 0.10 -3.00 6.76
CA ALA A 42 -0.66 -4.24 6.90
C ALA A 42 -0.12 -5.07 8.08
N GLY A 43 -1.00 -5.35 9.05
CA GLY A 43 -0.67 -6.12 10.25
C GLY A 43 0.07 -5.34 11.35
N VAL A 44 0.38 -4.06 11.15
CA VAL A 44 0.96 -3.20 12.19
C VAL A 44 -0.13 -2.87 13.22
N GLN A 45 0.08 -3.30 14.46
CA GLN A 45 -0.76 -2.89 15.59
C GLN A 45 -0.13 -1.70 16.30
N CYS A 46 -0.85 -0.58 16.29
CA CYS A 46 -0.45 0.63 17.01
C CYS A 46 -1.20 0.75 18.34
N PRO A 47 -0.57 1.32 19.38
CA PRO A 47 -1.26 1.66 20.62
C PRO A 47 -2.47 2.56 20.41
N GLU A 48 -3.34 2.64 21.41
CA GLU A 48 -4.57 3.43 21.38
C GLU A 48 -4.31 4.88 20.95
N ASN A 49 -5.21 5.52 20.21
CA ASN A 49 -5.02 6.90 19.73
C ASN A 49 -3.73 7.14 18.91
N SER A 50 -3.18 6.12 18.27
CA SER A 50 -2.09 6.26 17.30
C SER A 50 -2.39 5.51 16.02
N PHE A 51 -1.75 5.91 14.92
CA PHE A 51 -1.97 5.36 13.59
C PHE A 51 -0.64 4.99 12.95
N CYS A 52 -0.65 3.94 12.13
CA CYS A 52 0.55 3.51 11.41
C CYS A 52 0.93 4.55 10.34
N LYS A 53 2.23 4.82 10.25
CA LYS A 53 2.83 5.68 9.24
C LYS A 53 4.12 5.06 8.72
N VAL A 54 4.39 5.28 7.44
CA VAL A 54 5.65 4.95 6.78
C VAL A 54 6.64 6.10 6.95
N PHE A 55 7.88 5.76 7.25
CA PHE A 55 9.02 6.64 7.46
C PHE A 55 10.09 6.33 6.40
N ASP A 56 10.45 7.32 5.58
CA ASP A 56 11.34 7.18 4.42
C ASP A 56 12.85 6.97 4.75
N PHE A 57 13.18 6.31 5.87
CA PHE A 57 14.57 6.09 6.29
C PHE A 57 15.30 4.95 5.54
N ASN A 58 14.77 4.47 4.40
CA ASN A 58 15.32 3.32 3.66
C ASN A 58 15.57 2.09 4.56
N LEU A 59 14.70 1.89 5.56
CA LEU A 59 14.78 0.77 6.48
C LEU A 59 14.06 -0.45 5.90
N GLN A 60 14.51 -1.65 6.29
CA GLN A 60 13.80 -2.90 5.98
C GLN A 60 12.36 -2.92 6.52
N GLN A 61 12.09 -2.17 7.61
CA GLN A 61 10.77 -1.95 8.20
C GLN A 61 10.59 -0.44 8.45
N PRO A 62 10.13 0.33 7.46
CA PRO A 62 9.98 1.77 7.57
C PRO A 62 8.71 2.17 8.35
N VAL A 63 8.11 1.30 9.16
CA VAL A 63 6.79 1.57 9.76
C VAL A 63 6.85 1.72 11.26
N GLY A 64 6.08 2.68 11.76
CA GLY A 64 5.90 2.96 13.17
C GLY A 64 4.58 3.70 13.40
N CYS A 65 4.28 4.03 14.64
CA CYS A 65 3.01 4.62 15.03
C CYS A 65 3.18 6.11 15.34
N GLN A 66 2.32 6.95 14.77
CA GLN A 66 2.25 8.37 15.07
C GLN A 66 1.05 8.62 16.01
N ALA A 67 1.27 9.35 17.10
CA ALA A 67 0.19 9.74 18.01
C ALA A 67 -0.79 10.70 17.32
N ASN A 68 -2.09 10.53 17.59
CA ASN A 68 -3.13 11.47 17.22
C ASN A 68 -3.43 12.42 18.40
N GLY A 69 -2.46 13.28 18.72
CA GLY A 69 -2.54 14.22 19.84
C GLY A 69 -1.59 13.84 20.98
N THR A 70 -2.05 13.01 21.92
CA THR A 70 -1.26 12.60 23.09
C THR A 70 -0.65 11.21 22.90
N VAL A 71 0.55 11.01 23.44
CA VAL A 71 1.20 9.69 23.49
C VAL A 71 0.48 8.86 24.57
N PRO A 72 0.05 7.62 24.26
CA PRO A 72 -0.64 6.77 25.23
C PRO A 72 0.24 6.44 26.43
N ALA A 73 -0.36 6.36 27.62
CA ALA A 73 0.34 5.95 28.82
C ALA A 73 0.81 4.50 28.67
N GLY A 74 2.14 4.29 28.71
CA GLY A 74 2.75 2.97 28.52
C GLY A 74 3.08 2.60 27.07
N ALA A 75 2.86 3.51 26.11
CA ALA A 75 3.39 3.32 24.76
C ALA A 75 4.92 3.40 24.75
N GLU A 76 5.58 2.47 24.06
CA GLU A 76 7.03 2.49 23.91
C GLU A 76 7.42 3.47 22.80
N THR A 77 8.05 4.58 23.16
CA THR A 77 8.49 5.61 22.21
C THR A 77 9.92 5.35 21.75
N CYS A 78 10.18 5.56 20.47
CA CYS A 78 11.49 5.47 19.86
C CYS A 78 11.76 6.74 19.03
N GLY A 79 12.40 7.73 19.64
CA GLY A 79 12.58 9.04 19.00
C GLY A 79 11.25 9.74 18.76
N SER A 80 10.93 10.01 17.48
CA SER A 80 9.70 10.68 17.06
C SER A 80 8.52 9.73 16.79
N VAL A 81 8.72 8.42 16.93
CA VAL A 81 7.70 7.41 16.64
C VAL A 81 7.33 6.63 17.90
N ILE A 82 6.14 6.05 17.89
CA ILE A 82 5.71 5.04 18.85
C ILE A 82 5.94 3.67 18.21
N CYS A 83 6.53 2.75 18.96
CA CYS A 83 6.74 1.40 18.48
C CYS A 83 5.41 0.62 18.40
N PRO A 84 5.19 -0.14 17.32
CA PRO A 84 4.08 -1.08 17.24
C PRO A 84 4.05 -2.03 18.43
N THR A 85 2.86 -2.48 18.82
CA THR A 85 2.68 -3.42 19.91
C THR A 85 3.51 -4.69 19.70
N GLY A 86 4.25 -5.09 20.73
CA GLY A 86 5.12 -6.27 20.69
C GLY A 86 6.46 -6.05 19.99
N THR A 87 6.83 -4.81 19.70
CA THR A 87 8.18 -4.42 19.26
C THR A 87 8.84 -3.52 20.30
N SER A 88 10.17 -3.38 20.23
CA SER A 88 10.93 -2.52 21.14
C SER A 88 11.82 -1.54 20.40
N CYS A 89 12.16 -0.42 21.04
CA CYS A 89 13.01 0.60 20.45
C CYS A 89 14.44 0.08 20.27
N CYS A 90 14.91 0.06 19.02
CA CYS A 90 16.25 -0.35 18.65
C CYS A 90 17.18 0.85 18.46
N ASN A 91 16.72 1.84 17.70
CA ASN A 91 17.49 3.03 17.36
C ASN A 91 16.61 4.26 17.45
N SER A 92 16.67 4.94 18.60
CA SER A 92 15.85 6.11 18.89
C SER A 92 16.15 7.28 17.96
N THR A 93 17.38 7.40 17.45
CA THR A 93 17.72 8.47 16.50
C THR A 93 16.97 8.31 15.18
N CYS A 94 16.71 7.07 14.75
CA CYS A 94 16.05 6.77 13.48
C CYS A 94 14.58 6.39 13.64
N GLY A 95 14.08 6.27 14.87
CA GLY A 95 12.75 5.71 15.13
C GLY A 95 12.60 4.25 14.67
N VAL A 96 13.65 3.44 14.80
CA VAL A 96 13.60 2.02 14.41
C VAL A 96 13.10 1.18 15.58
N CYS A 97 11.99 0.49 15.36
CA CYS A 97 11.45 -0.50 16.27
C CYS A 97 11.72 -1.90 15.72
N VAL A 98 12.05 -2.85 16.60
CA VAL A 98 12.48 -4.20 16.22
C VAL A 98 11.63 -5.24 16.95
N LYS A 99 11.36 -6.37 16.29
CA LYS A 99 10.66 -7.49 16.92
C LYS A 99 11.61 -8.23 17.87
N PRO A 100 11.08 -8.87 18.93
CA PRO A 100 11.86 -9.77 19.76
C PRO A 100 12.53 -10.86 18.93
N GLY A 101 13.85 -11.02 19.11
CA GLY A 101 14.65 -12.02 18.39
C GLY A 101 15.26 -11.53 17.07
N ASP A 102 14.82 -10.39 16.53
CA ASP A 102 15.47 -9.77 15.38
C ASP A 102 16.73 -9.01 15.81
N MET A 103 17.71 -8.90 14.90
CA MET A 103 18.94 -8.16 15.18
C MET A 103 18.64 -6.66 15.26
N CYS A 104 19.01 -6.04 16.37
CA CYS A 104 19.03 -4.60 16.49
C CYS A 104 20.41 -4.05 16.12
N VAL A 105 20.46 -3.22 15.08
CA VAL A 105 21.68 -2.53 14.67
C VAL A 105 21.45 -1.02 14.79
N GLN A 106 22.38 -0.36 15.46
CA GLN A 106 22.34 1.08 15.67
C GLN A 106 23.23 1.76 14.63
N TRP A 107 22.62 2.56 13.76
CA TRP A 107 23.30 3.35 12.72
C TRP A 107 22.91 4.82 12.83
N VAL A 108 23.73 5.69 12.25
CA VAL A 108 23.39 7.11 12.12
C VAL A 108 22.39 7.28 10.98
N CYS A 109 21.30 7.97 11.24
CA CYS A 109 20.27 8.28 10.25
C CYS A 109 20.66 9.54 9.48
N SER A 110 20.39 9.56 8.18
CA SER A 110 20.42 10.79 7.39
C SER A 110 19.07 11.49 7.55
N LEU A 111 19.07 12.68 8.15
CA LEU A 111 17.90 13.54 8.37
C LEU A 111 17.44 14.22 7.08
#